data_AF-A0A2M7CCD2-F1
#
_entry.id   AF-A0A2M7CCD2-F1
#
_cell.length_a   1.000
_cell.length_b   1.000
_cell.length_c   1.000
_cell.angle_alpha   90.00
_cell.angle_beta   90.00
_cell.angle_gamma   90.00
#
_symmetry.space_group_name_H-M   'P 1'
#
loop_
_entity.id
_entity.type
_entity.pdbx_description
1 polymer ?
#
loop_
_entity_poly.entity_id
_entity_poly.type
_entity_poly.pdbx_seq_one_letter_code
_entity_poly.pdbx_strand_id
1 'polypeptide(L)'
;MAITLDVNMAWPQKGAKLFTSDGPPHDFSMIGWGDASHQYVLYMDGYKTAADELVQCLLASETAGRRDTHIFPILFLYRQFIELELKWIFLVYGDAHRSEKKSVIGEVRHNLIKLWQKTKVILLEDATPEERQNVDIVEGYIEQFHKLDESSFSFRYPITKTLDQILNDEQRINLPNLRQRMDELYHFFNGADGKLSITRDYRQDMEKYFGDAGDNYGCGYI
;
A
#
# COMPACT_ATOMS: atom_id res chain seq x y z
N MET A 1 -38.33 -29.56 17.58
CA MET A 1 -37.33 -30.29 16.78
C MET A 1 -36.03 -29.52 16.95
N ALA A 2 -35.08 -30.04 17.74
CA ALA A 2 -33.80 -29.38 17.92
C ALA A 2 -32.97 -29.62 16.66
N ILE A 3 -32.62 -28.55 15.93
CA ILE A 3 -31.68 -28.62 14.82
C ILE A 3 -30.29 -28.72 15.46
N THR A 4 -29.77 -29.93 15.60
CA THR A 4 -28.34 -30.14 15.84
C THR A 4 -27.61 -29.73 14.57
N LEU A 5 -27.02 -28.54 14.57
CA LEU A 5 -25.98 -28.19 13.63
C LEU A 5 -24.82 -29.15 13.88
N ASP A 6 -24.68 -30.19 13.05
CA ASP A 6 -23.46 -30.98 12.96
C ASP A 6 -22.35 -30.08 12.41
N VAL A 7 -21.80 -29.24 13.30
CA VAL A 7 -20.51 -28.60 13.06
C VAL A 7 -19.48 -29.72 13.05
N ASN A 8 -19.16 -30.22 11.85
CA ASN A 8 -18.06 -31.13 11.64
C ASN A 8 -16.76 -30.37 11.96
N MET A 9 -16.39 -30.39 13.24
CA MET A 9 -15.27 -29.64 13.78
C MET A 9 -13.99 -30.39 13.42
N ALA A 10 -13.41 -30.04 12.28
CA ALA A 10 -12.15 -30.60 11.83
C ALA A 10 -11.02 -30.19 12.78
N TRP A 11 -10.36 -31.17 13.39
CA TRP A 11 -9.19 -30.97 14.24
C TRP A 11 -7.89 -31.15 13.43
N PRO A 12 -6.78 -30.49 13.82
CA PRO A 12 -5.48 -30.72 13.20
C PRO A 12 -5.11 -32.20 13.19
N GLN A 13 -4.73 -32.72 12.03
CA GLN A 13 -4.41 -34.13 11.84
C GLN A 13 -2.90 -34.36 11.82
N LYS A 14 -2.45 -35.42 12.48
CA LYS A 14 -1.05 -35.83 12.46
C LYS A 14 -0.62 -36.14 11.02
N GLY A 15 0.40 -35.42 10.54
CA GLY A 15 0.96 -35.61 9.19
C GLY A 15 0.30 -34.79 8.09
N ALA A 16 -0.78 -34.05 8.37
CA ALA A 16 -1.36 -33.12 7.41
C ALA A 16 -0.40 -31.94 7.14
N LYS A 17 -0.44 -31.42 5.91
CA LYS A 17 0.37 -30.26 5.48
C LYS A 17 -0.54 -29.06 5.23
N LEU A 18 -0.15 -27.90 5.75
CA LEU A 18 -0.89 -26.64 5.56
C LEU A 18 -0.70 -26.06 4.14
N PHE A 19 0.53 -26.11 3.63
CA PHE A 19 0.87 -25.62 2.29
C PHE A 19 1.17 -26.80 1.38
N THR A 20 0.36 -26.96 0.34
CA THR A 20 0.51 -27.99 -0.70
C THR A 20 0.42 -27.35 -2.08
N SER A 21 1.02 -28.00 -3.07
CA SER A 21 0.91 -27.60 -4.49
C SER A 21 0.33 -28.73 -5.34
N ASP A 22 -0.34 -29.67 -4.69
CA ASP A 22 -1.05 -30.78 -5.30
C ASP A 22 -2.53 -30.41 -5.46
N GLY A 23 -3.15 -30.79 -6.58
CA GLY A 23 -4.56 -30.48 -6.85
C GLY A 23 -4.80 -29.82 -8.21
N PRO A 24 -6.05 -29.38 -8.47
CA PRO A 24 -6.42 -28.69 -9.71
C PRO A 24 -5.71 -27.33 -9.84
N PRO A 25 -5.17 -26.98 -11.02
CA PRO A 25 -4.47 -25.71 -11.20
C PRO A 25 -5.28 -24.44 -10.89
N HIS A 26 -6.62 -24.49 -10.96
CA HIS A 26 -7.49 -23.34 -10.69
C HIS A 26 -7.69 -23.04 -9.19
N ASP A 27 -7.27 -23.95 -8.31
CA ASP A 27 -7.33 -23.76 -6.85
C ASP A 27 -6.04 -23.10 -6.31
N PHE A 28 -5.02 -22.95 -7.14
CA PHE A 28 -3.72 -22.43 -6.72
C PHE A 28 -3.65 -20.90 -6.82
N SER A 29 -2.99 -20.30 -5.82
CA SER A 29 -2.49 -18.93 -5.86
C SER A 29 -0.98 -18.96 -5.75
N MET A 30 -0.30 -17.96 -6.32
CA MET A 30 1.17 -17.91 -6.36
C MET A 30 1.70 -16.90 -5.36
N ILE A 31 2.69 -17.32 -4.57
CA ILE A 31 3.49 -16.43 -3.72
C ILE A 31 4.91 -16.32 -4.31
N GLY A 32 5.43 -15.10 -4.43
CA GLY A 32 6.77 -14.86 -4.97
C GLY A 32 6.90 -14.99 -6.49
N TRP A 33 5.78 -14.90 -7.23
CA TRP A 33 5.79 -14.87 -8.69
C TRP A 33 6.17 -13.47 -9.21
N GLY A 34 6.95 -13.44 -10.30
CA GLY A 34 7.47 -12.19 -10.90
C GLY A 34 8.65 -11.56 -10.14
N ASP A 35 9.16 -10.46 -10.68
CA ASP A 35 10.21 -9.68 -10.03
C ASP A 35 9.67 -8.81 -8.88
N ALA A 36 10.56 -8.08 -8.21
CA ALA A 36 10.18 -7.25 -7.07
C ALA A 36 9.17 -6.15 -7.42
N SER A 37 9.23 -5.59 -8.63
CA SER A 37 8.31 -4.55 -9.09
C SER A 37 6.93 -5.13 -9.31
N HIS A 38 6.85 -6.26 -10.01
CA HIS A 38 5.59 -6.98 -10.21
C HIS A 38 4.95 -7.38 -8.88
N GLN A 39 5.73 -7.94 -7.95
CA GLN A 39 5.24 -8.28 -6.63
C GLN A 39 4.72 -7.06 -5.87
N TYR A 40 5.38 -5.90 -5.99
CA TYR A 40 4.96 -4.65 -5.36
C TYR A 40 3.54 -4.26 -5.75
N VAL A 41 3.26 -4.29 -7.06
CA VAL A 41 1.92 -4.01 -7.61
C VAL A 41 0.91 -5.02 -7.07
N LEU A 42 1.23 -6.32 -7.07
CA LEU A 42 0.35 -7.34 -6.50
C LEU A 42 0.02 -7.11 -5.03
N TYR A 43 0.99 -6.67 -4.21
CA TYR A 43 0.73 -6.34 -2.81
C TYR A 43 -0.17 -5.10 -2.68
N MET A 44 0.12 -4.01 -3.41
CA MET A 44 -0.68 -2.78 -3.35
C MET A 44 -2.14 -3.04 -3.74
N ASP A 45 -2.34 -3.67 -4.90
CA ASP A 45 -3.67 -4.02 -5.40
C ASP A 45 -4.37 -5.00 -4.47
N GLY A 46 -3.67 -6.06 -4.04
CA GLY A 46 -4.22 -7.08 -3.15
C GLY A 46 -4.69 -6.50 -1.82
N TYR A 47 -3.91 -5.62 -1.19
CA TYR A 47 -4.32 -4.97 0.06
C TYR A 47 -5.52 -4.03 -0.15
N LYS A 48 -5.52 -3.21 -1.19
CA LYS A 48 -6.61 -2.27 -1.47
C LYS A 48 -7.92 -3.00 -1.78
N THR A 49 -7.87 -3.94 -2.71
CA THR A 49 -9.05 -4.69 -3.20
C THR A 49 -9.63 -5.59 -2.12
N ALA A 50 -8.80 -6.32 -1.37
CA ALA A 50 -9.29 -7.14 -0.26
C ALA A 50 -10.01 -6.30 0.81
N ALA A 51 -9.51 -5.09 1.11
CA ALA A 51 -10.17 -4.18 2.04
C ALA A 51 -11.53 -3.71 1.50
N ASP A 52 -11.61 -3.36 0.22
CA ASP A 52 -12.87 -2.94 -0.43
C ASP A 52 -13.91 -4.06 -0.44
N GLU A 53 -13.50 -5.28 -0.78
CA GLU A 53 -14.37 -6.45 -0.82
C GLU A 53 -14.93 -6.76 0.58
N LEU A 54 -14.10 -6.64 1.62
CA LEU A 54 -14.56 -6.77 3.00
C LEU A 54 -15.57 -5.68 3.36
N VAL A 55 -15.30 -4.41 3.01
CA VAL A 55 -16.25 -3.32 3.23
C VAL A 55 -17.57 -3.61 2.50
N GLN A 56 -17.52 -4.00 1.22
CA GLN A 56 -18.71 -4.29 0.43
C GLN A 56 -19.52 -5.45 1.03
N CYS A 57 -18.86 -6.53 1.46
CA CYS A 57 -19.50 -7.66 2.13
C CYS A 57 -20.22 -7.24 3.41
N LEU A 58 -19.61 -6.36 4.22
CA LEU A 58 -20.20 -5.86 5.46
C LEU A 58 -21.36 -4.89 5.25
N LEU A 59 -21.32 -4.12 4.16
CA LEU A 59 -22.42 -3.21 3.79
C LEU A 59 -23.63 -3.96 3.23
N ALA A 60 -23.40 -5.09 2.56
CA ALA A 60 -24.45 -5.98 2.10
C ALA A 60 -25.06 -6.85 3.22
N SER A 61 -24.44 -6.90 4.41
CA SER A 61 -24.90 -7.71 5.54
C SER A 61 -25.72 -6.89 6.55
N GLU A 62 -26.80 -7.48 7.04
CA GLU A 62 -27.66 -6.93 8.11
C GLU A 62 -27.06 -7.11 9.53
N THR A 63 -26.00 -7.91 9.68
CA THR A 63 -25.43 -8.26 10.99
C THR A 63 -24.39 -7.24 11.45
N ALA A 64 -24.79 -6.32 12.34
CA ALA A 64 -23.92 -5.26 12.86
C ALA A 64 -22.60 -5.79 13.49
N GLY A 65 -22.63 -6.89 14.24
CA GLY A 65 -21.44 -7.43 14.94
C GLY A 65 -20.28 -7.88 14.04
N ARG A 66 -20.52 -8.09 12.73
CA ARG A 66 -19.41 -8.35 11.78
C ARG A 66 -18.58 -7.09 11.53
N ARG A 67 -19.17 -5.90 11.64
CA ARG A 67 -18.48 -4.62 11.37
C ARG A 67 -17.43 -4.34 12.44
N ASP A 68 -17.79 -4.55 13.71
CA ASP A 68 -16.92 -4.26 14.85
C ASP A 68 -15.70 -5.18 14.93
N THR A 69 -15.78 -6.36 14.33
CA THR A 69 -14.65 -7.31 14.26
C THR A 69 -13.79 -7.10 13.03
N HIS A 70 -14.38 -6.76 11.89
CA HIS A 70 -13.66 -6.63 10.61
C HIS A 70 -13.07 -5.25 10.36
N ILE A 71 -13.44 -4.23 11.16
CA ILE A 71 -12.84 -2.88 11.04
C ILE A 71 -11.31 -2.91 11.20
N PHE A 72 -10.78 -3.72 12.12
CA PHE A 72 -9.34 -3.82 12.37
C PHE A 72 -8.56 -4.36 11.16
N PRO A 73 -8.92 -5.52 10.56
CA PRO A 73 -8.26 -5.96 9.33
C PRO A 73 -8.49 -5.00 8.16
N ILE A 74 -9.67 -4.38 8.00
CA ILE A 74 -9.90 -3.39 6.93
C ILE A 74 -8.92 -2.21 7.03
N LEU A 75 -8.79 -1.62 8.23
CA LEU A 75 -7.86 -0.52 8.47
C LEU A 75 -6.41 -0.96 8.27
N PHE A 76 -6.05 -2.17 8.72
CA PHE A 76 -4.72 -2.72 8.50
C PHE A 76 -4.40 -2.85 7.01
N LEU A 77 -5.29 -3.42 6.21
CA LEU A 77 -5.11 -3.60 4.77
C LEU A 77 -4.98 -2.25 4.04
N TYR A 78 -5.88 -1.29 4.29
CA TYR A 78 -5.76 0.06 3.72
C TYR A 78 -4.46 0.76 4.17
N ARG A 79 -4.05 0.57 5.43
CA ARG A 79 -2.78 1.11 5.93
C ARG A 79 -1.59 0.50 5.20
N GLN A 80 -1.59 -0.80 4.88
CA GLN A 80 -0.52 -1.43 4.10
C GLN A 80 -0.48 -0.91 2.66
N PHE A 81 -1.65 -0.77 2.03
CA PHE A 81 -1.77 -0.14 0.72
C PHE A 81 -1.09 1.24 0.69
N ILE A 82 -1.44 2.14 1.62
CA ILE A 82 -0.81 3.47 1.73
C ILE A 82 0.71 3.36 1.91
N GLU A 83 1.20 2.47 2.79
CA GLU A 83 2.65 2.34 3.02
C GLU A 83 3.41 2.00 1.74
N LEU A 84 2.86 1.03 1.01
CA LEU A 84 3.48 0.51 -0.19
C LEU A 84 3.47 1.58 -1.28
N GLU A 85 2.35 2.28 -1.50
CA GLU A 85 2.31 3.39 -2.47
C GLU A 85 3.38 4.45 -2.20
N LEU A 86 3.53 4.86 -0.94
CA LEU A 86 4.55 5.85 -0.56
C LEU A 86 5.97 5.34 -0.80
N LYS A 87 6.23 4.09 -0.41
CA LYS A 87 7.53 3.45 -0.61
C LYS A 87 7.83 3.21 -2.09
N TRP A 88 6.83 2.82 -2.87
CA TRP A 88 6.93 2.63 -4.31
C TRP A 88 7.39 3.92 -4.98
N ILE A 89 6.66 5.02 -4.77
CA ILE A 89 7.01 6.30 -5.39
C ILE A 89 8.42 6.74 -5.00
N PHE A 90 8.76 6.65 -3.71
CA PHE A 90 10.11 7.01 -3.24
C PHE A 90 11.21 6.13 -3.87
N LEU A 91 11.00 4.81 -3.92
CA LEU A 91 12.00 3.87 -4.41
C LEU A 91 12.17 3.93 -5.93
N VAL A 92 11.09 4.18 -6.65
CA VAL A 92 11.03 4.10 -8.12
C VAL A 92 11.35 5.44 -8.78
N TYR A 93 10.94 6.56 -8.17
CA TYR A 93 11.07 7.90 -8.76
C TYR A 93 11.96 8.86 -7.99
N GLY A 94 12.41 8.52 -6.78
CA GLY A 94 13.39 9.36 -6.08
C GLY A 94 14.77 9.29 -6.74
N ASP A 95 15.48 10.41 -6.82
CA ASP A 95 16.81 10.50 -7.44
C ASP A 95 17.95 9.93 -6.57
N ALA A 96 17.66 9.61 -5.31
CA ALA A 96 18.63 9.09 -4.36
C ALA A 96 19.24 7.75 -4.83
N HIS A 97 20.55 7.58 -4.59
CA HIS A 97 21.25 6.34 -4.90
C HIS A 97 20.70 5.17 -4.07
N ARG A 98 20.84 3.93 -4.54
CA ARG A 98 20.27 2.72 -3.89
C ARG A 98 20.66 2.58 -2.41
N SER A 99 21.90 2.91 -2.06
CA SER A 99 22.40 2.88 -0.68
C SER A 99 21.69 3.89 0.23
N GLU A 100 21.43 5.09 -0.29
CA GLU A 100 20.69 6.13 0.41
C GLU A 100 19.21 5.76 0.56
N LYS A 101 18.56 5.31 -0.52
CA LYS A 101 17.18 4.78 -0.47
C LYS A 101 17.03 3.70 0.60
N LYS A 102 18.01 2.77 0.70
CA LYS A 102 18.03 1.74 1.74
C LYS A 102 18.14 2.35 3.15
N SER A 103 19.01 3.35 3.36
CA SER A 103 19.12 4.03 4.66
C SER A 103 17.80 4.69 5.04
N VAL A 104 17.23 5.47 4.12
CA VAL A 104 15.97 6.19 4.33
C VAL A 104 14.85 5.21 4.69
N ILE A 105 14.65 4.13 3.93
CA ILE A 105 13.63 3.13 4.24
C ILE A 105 13.86 2.48 5.62
N GLY A 106 15.11 2.19 5.97
CA GLY A 106 15.46 1.63 7.28
C GLY A 106 15.19 2.57 8.45
N GLU A 107 15.34 3.88 8.23
CA GLU A 107 15.11 4.93 9.23
C GLU A 107 13.62 5.27 9.38
N VAL A 108 12.89 5.46 8.28
CA VAL A 108 11.47 5.80 8.30
C VAL A 108 10.59 4.61 8.71
N ARG A 109 11.03 3.38 8.39
CA ARG A 109 10.35 2.11 8.70
C ARG A 109 8.90 2.08 8.22
N HIS A 110 7.97 2.31 9.16
CA HIS A 110 6.52 2.29 9.00
C HIS A 110 5.90 3.64 9.36
N ASN A 111 6.69 4.69 9.56
CA ASN A 111 6.14 6.00 9.87
C ASN A 111 5.62 6.65 8.58
N LEU A 112 4.30 6.73 8.44
CA LEU A 112 3.64 7.28 7.25
C LEU A 112 4.02 8.72 6.97
N ILE A 113 4.15 9.57 7.99
CA ILE A 113 4.45 10.99 7.81
C ILE A 113 5.86 11.16 7.25
N LYS A 114 6.83 10.42 7.79
CA LYS A 114 8.21 10.44 7.29
C LYS A 114 8.30 9.90 5.86
N LEU A 115 7.56 8.83 5.55
CA LEU A 115 7.46 8.31 4.19
C LEU A 115 6.85 9.37 3.25
N TRP A 116 5.71 9.93 3.64
CA TRP A 116 5.02 10.96 2.89
C TRP A 116 5.89 12.18 2.64
N GLN A 117 6.67 12.65 3.62
CA GLN A 117 7.60 13.78 3.41
C GLN A 117 8.61 13.50 2.29
N LYS A 118 9.08 12.25 2.15
CA LYS A 118 9.98 11.86 1.06
C LYS A 118 9.25 11.80 -0.28
N THR A 119 8.06 11.22 -0.28
CA THR A 119 7.20 11.11 -1.46
C THR A 119 6.72 12.48 -1.96
N LYS A 120 6.31 13.37 -1.05
CA LYS A 120 5.80 14.72 -1.32
C LYS A 120 6.81 15.58 -2.07
N VAL A 121 8.10 15.47 -1.76
CA VAL A 121 9.16 16.18 -2.50
C VAL A 121 9.15 15.78 -3.98
N ILE A 122 9.05 14.48 -4.26
CA ILE A 122 9.00 13.94 -5.63
C ILE A 122 7.73 14.41 -6.35
N LEU A 123 6.59 14.30 -5.68
CA LEU A 123 5.29 14.69 -6.25
C LEU A 123 5.21 16.18 -6.60
N LEU A 124 5.96 17.04 -5.89
CA LEU A 124 5.88 18.49 -6.04
C LEU A 124 6.88 19.09 -7.04
N GLU A 125 7.84 18.30 -7.54
CA GLU A 125 8.92 18.77 -8.44
C GLU A 125 8.34 19.52 -9.65
N ASP A 126 7.37 18.91 -10.32
CA ASP A 126 6.69 19.43 -11.53
C ASP A 126 5.16 19.51 -11.37
N ALA A 127 4.69 19.78 -10.15
CA ALA A 127 3.25 19.85 -9.85
C ALA A 127 2.60 21.16 -10.29
N THR A 128 1.49 21.05 -11.01
CA THR A 128 0.53 22.12 -11.29
C THR A 128 -0.15 22.60 -10.01
N PRO A 129 -0.77 23.80 -10.00
CA PRO A 129 -1.50 24.28 -8.82
C PRO A 129 -2.61 23.33 -8.35
N GLU A 130 -3.30 22.66 -9.26
CA GLU A 130 -4.35 21.68 -8.92
C GLU A 130 -3.75 20.41 -8.30
N GLU A 131 -2.65 19.90 -8.85
CA GLU A 131 -1.94 18.75 -8.27
C GLU A 131 -1.43 19.05 -6.86
N ARG A 132 -0.98 20.29 -6.59
CA ARG A 132 -0.57 20.71 -5.24
C ARG A 132 -1.73 20.66 -4.25
N GLN A 133 -2.94 21.08 -4.66
CA GLN A 133 -4.13 20.95 -3.82
C GLN A 133 -4.47 19.49 -3.53
N ASN A 134 -4.37 18.62 -4.52
CA ASN A 134 -4.59 17.19 -4.33
C ASN A 134 -3.55 16.58 -3.37
N VAL A 135 -2.28 16.97 -3.49
CA VAL A 135 -1.21 16.57 -2.55
C VAL A 135 -1.56 16.98 -1.12
N ASP A 136 -2.05 18.19 -0.89
CA ASP A 136 -2.43 18.66 0.46
C ASP A 136 -3.63 17.89 1.03
N ILE A 137 -4.61 17.52 0.19
CA ILE A 137 -5.74 16.67 0.62
C ILE A 137 -5.26 15.27 1.02
N VAL A 138 -4.38 14.68 0.21
CA VAL A 138 -3.81 13.35 0.46
C VAL A 138 -2.98 13.33 1.73
N GLU A 139 -2.20 14.38 2.00
CA GLU A 139 -1.48 14.56 3.26
C GLU A 139 -2.43 14.46 4.46
N GLY A 140 -3.58 15.14 4.41
CA GLY A 140 -4.59 15.08 5.46
C GLY A 140 -5.18 13.68 5.68
N TYR A 141 -5.31 12.87 4.63
CA TYR A 141 -5.75 11.47 4.77
C TYR A 141 -4.67 10.59 5.41
N ILE A 142 -3.42 10.77 5.00
CA ILE A 142 -2.27 10.05 5.56
C ILE A 142 -2.08 10.39 7.05
N GLU A 143 -2.24 11.65 7.43
CA GLU A 143 -2.19 12.10 8.83
C GLU A 143 -3.25 11.43 9.70
N GLN A 144 -4.48 11.29 9.19
CA GLN A 144 -5.55 10.60 9.90
C GLN A 144 -5.21 9.12 10.16
N PHE A 145 -4.69 8.41 9.16
CA PHE A 145 -4.22 7.02 9.35
C PHE A 145 -3.05 6.96 10.32
N HIS A 146 -2.08 7.87 10.20
CA HIS A 146 -0.90 7.88 11.05
C HIS A 146 -1.25 8.11 12.53
N LYS A 147 -2.23 8.98 12.80
CA LYS A 147 -2.70 9.27 14.15
C LYS A 147 -3.28 8.02 14.84
N LEU A 148 -3.96 7.17 14.09
CA LEU A 148 -4.52 5.92 14.61
C LEU A 148 -3.47 4.81 14.69
N ASP A 149 -2.51 4.79 13.76
CA ASP A 149 -1.50 3.76 13.67
C ASP A 149 -0.13 4.27 13.16
N GLU A 150 0.67 4.81 14.09
CA GLU A 150 1.98 5.39 13.80
C GLU A 150 2.98 4.36 13.27
N SER A 151 2.91 3.13 13.77
CA SER A 151 3.97 2.12 13.61
C SER A 151 3.50 0.81 12.98
N SER A 152 2.36 0.86 12.28
CA SER A 152 1.71 -0.30 11.68
C SER A 152 1.21 -1.33 12.72
N PHE A 153 1.06 -0.98 13.98
CA PHE A 153 0.81 -1.90 15.10
C PHE A 153 -0.62 -1.86 15.64
N SER A 154 -1.25 -0.68 15.70
CA SER A 154 -2.49 -0.44 16.45
C SER A 154 -3.69 -1.25 15.97
N PHE A 155 -3.74 -1.59 14.68
CA PHE A 155 -4.84 -2.38 14.11
C PHE A 155 -4.64 -3.90 14.23
N ARG A 156 -3.50 -4.35 14.75
CA ARG A 156 -3.18 -5.78 14.92
C ARG A 156 -3.29 -6.25 16.36
N TYR A 157 -3.08 -5.33 17.31
CA TYR A 157 -3.04 -5.65 18.72
C TYR A 157 -3.82 -4.60 19.50
N PRO A 158 -4.67 -5.00 20.47
CA PRO A 158 -5.37 -4.05 21.33
C PRO A 158 -4.47 -3.46 22.42
N ILE A 159 -3.30 -4.06 22.65
CA ILE A 159 -2.34 -3.70 23.70
C ILE A 159 -0.91 -3.57 23.17
N THR A 160 -0.13 -2.70 23.79
CA THR A 160 1.30 -2.53 23.52
C THR A 160 2.11 -3.73 24.05
N LYS A 161 3.42 -3.73 23.79
CA LYS A 161 4.36 -4.71 24.38
C LYS A 161 4.48 -4.60 25.90
N THR A 162 4.06 -3.47 26.49
CA THR A 162 4.00 -3.22 27.94
C THR A 162 2.63 -3.52 28.54
N LEU A 163 1.70 -4.07 27.73
CA LEU A 163 0.33 -4.43 28.10
C LEU A 163 -0.62 -3.23 28.31
N ASP A 164 -0.24 -2.05 27.85
CA ASP A 164 -1.10 -0.86 27.87
C ASP A 164 -2.07 -0.89 26.70
N GLN A 165 -3.33 -0.50 26.91
CA GLN A 165 -4.33 -0.39 25.83
C GLN A 165 -3.93 0.68 24.81
N ILE A 166 -4.05 0.37 23.52
CA ILE A 166 -3.66 1.28 22.43
C ILE A 166 -4.79 2.25 22.07
N LEU A 167 -5.93 1.70 21.66
CA LEU A 167 -7.10 2.49 21.28
C LEU A 167 -8.07 2.49 22.46
N ASN A 168 -8.02 3.54 23.27
CA ASN A 168 -8.78 3.70 24.52
C ASN A 168 -10.00 4.63 24.38
N ASP A 169 -10.07 5.44 23.34
CA ASP A 169 -11.23 6.27 23.01
C ASP A 169 -12.15 5.58 22.00
N GLU A 170 -13.45 5.51 22.28
CA GLU A 170 -14.43 4.99 21.32
C GLU A 170 -14.46 5.88 20.08
N GLN A 171 -14.19 5.27 18.91
CA GLN A 171 -14.31 5.93 17.62
C GLN A 171 -15.24 5.15 16.71
N ARG A 172 -16.10 5.87 15.99
CA ARG A 172 -17.00 5.29 14.99
C ARG A 172 -16.49 5.60 13.60
N ILE A 173 -16.26 4.56 12.81
CA ILE A 173 -15.75 4.69 11.45
C ILE A 173 -16.87 4.40 10.46
N ASN A 174 -17.17 5.39 9.62
CA ASN A 174 -18.13 5.28 8.55
C ASN A 174 -17.49 4.52 7.37
N LEU A 175 -17.79 3.23 7.24
CA LEU A 175 -17.19 2.36 6.22
C LEU A 175 -17.42 2.84 4.76
N PRO A 176 -18.64 3.28 4.35
CA PRO A 176 -18.83 3.86 3.04
C PRO A 176 -17.93 5.07 2.76
N ASN A 177 -17.84 5.99 3.71
CA ASN A 177 -16.96 7.16 3.59
C ASN A 177 -15.49 6.73 3.52
N LEU A 178 -15.05 5.84 4.43
CA LEU A 178 -13.68 5.34 4.44
C LEU A 178 -13.30 4.77 3.08
N ARG A 179 -14.11 3.85 2.53
CA ARG A 179 -13.85 3.26 1.21
C ARG A 179 -13.77 4.31 0.11
N GLN A 180 -14.69 5.26 0.09
CA GLN A 180 -14.68 6.33 -0.92
C GLN A 180 -13.40 7.18 -0.86
N ARG A 181 -12.92 7.53 0.35
CA ARG A 181 -11.65 8.27 0.53
C ARG A 181 -10.44 7.41 0.13
N MET A 182 -10.51 6.11 0.34
CA MET A 182 -9.47 5.17 -0.12
C MET A 182 -9.46 5.01 -1.64
N ASP A 183 -10.61 5.11 -2.31
CA ASP A 183 -10.69 5.16 -3.78
C ASP A 183 -10.06 6.45 -4.32
N GLU A 184 -10.26 7.59 -3.65
CA GLU A 184 -9.57 8.84 -4.00
C GLU A 184 -8.04 8.70 -3.89
N LEU A 185 -7.53 8.11 -2.81
CA LEU A 185 -6.09 7.83 -2.65
C LEU A 185 -5.56 6.92 -3.76
N TYR A 186 -6.31 5.87 -4.11
CA TYR A 186 -5.93 4.95 -5.18
C TYR A 186 -5.84 5.66 -6.53
N HIS A 187 -6.82 6.47 -6.90
CA HIS A 187 -6.77 7.24 -8.14
C HIS A 187 -5.64 8.27 -8.15
N PHE A 188 -5.40 8.92 -7.01
CA PHE A 188 -4.30 9.87 -6.86
C PHE A 188 -2.94 9.20 -7.09
N PHE A 189 -2.66 8.08 -6.42
CA PHE A 189 -1.38 7.39 -6.55
C PHE A 189 -1.19 6.80 -7.96
N ASN A 190 -2.22 6.23 -8.57
CA ASN A 190 -2.15 5.76 -9.96
C ASN A 190 -1.87 6.91 -10.95
N GLY A 191 -2.52 8.06 -10.77
CA GLY A 191 -2.28 9.24 -11.61
C GLY A 191 -0.86 9.76 -11.45
N ALA A 192 -0.37 9.83 -10.21
CA ALA A 192 0.99 10.24 -9.91
C ALA A 192 2.03 9.27 -10.50
N ASP A 193 1.83 7.96 -10.36
CA ASP A 193 2.69 6.92 -10.91
C ASP A 193 2.80 7.02 -12.43
N GLY A 194 1.65 7.13 -13.11
CA GLY A 194 1.60 7.29 -14.57
C GLY A 194 2.35 8.54 -15.05
N LYS A 195 2.12 9.70 -14.40
CA LYS A 195 2.84 10.94 -14.71
C LYS A 195 4.34 10.79 -14.50
N LEU A 196 4.76 10.29 -13.33
CA LEU A 196 6.17 10.14 -12.98
C LEU A 196 6.89 9.14 -13.89
N SER A 197 6.23 8.05 -14.31
CA SER A 197 6.77 7.10 -15.28
C SER A 197 7.04 7.79 -16.61
N ILE A 198 6.06 8.50 -17.15
CA ILE A 198 6.20 9.22 -18.42
C ILE A 198 7.32 10.26 -18.33
N THR A 199 7.37 11.06 -17.26
CA THR A 199 8.43 12.05 -17.05
C THR A 199 9.81 11.41 -16.98
N ARG A 200 9.97 10.29 -16.27
CA ARG A 200 11.24 9.58 -16.19
C ARG A 200 11.69 9.04 -17.54
N ASP A 201 10.78 8.43 -18.30
CA ASP A 201 11.09 7.86 -19.61
C ASP A 201 11.53 8.97 -20.59
N TYR A 202 10.84 10.11 -20.60
CA TYR A 202 11.28 11.29 -21.37
C TYR A 202 12.65 11.82 -20.96
N ARG A 203 12.96 11.89 -19.65
CA ARG A 203 14.28 12.33 -19.18
C ARG A 203 15.38 11.38 -19.68
N GLN A 204 15.16 10.06 -19.60
CA GLN A 204 16.10 9.04 -20.07
C GLN A 204 16.32 9.09 -21.59
N ASP A 205 15.25 9.24 -22.37
CA ASP A 205 15.34 9.36 -23.84
C ASP A 205 16.14 10.61 -24.25
N MET A 206 15.91 11.73 -23.57
CA MET A 206 16.65 12.98 -23.80
C MET A 206 18.13 12.85 -23.43
N GLU A 207 18.45 12.28 -22.26
CA GLU A 207 19.83 12.01 -21.85
C GLU A 207 20.57 11.15 -22.86
N LYS A 208 19.91 10.09 -23.36
CA LYS A 208 20.47 9.23 -24.40
C LYS A 208 20.72 9.99 -25.70
N TYR A 209 19.74 10.77 -26.17
CA TYR A 209 19.88 11.54 -27.40
C TYR A 209 21.06 12.54 -27.35
N PHE A 210 21.21 13.27 -26.25
CA PHE A 210 22.32 14.23 -26.10
C PHE A 210 23.66 13.56 -25.79
N GLY A 211 23.67 12.41 -25.10
CA GLY A 211 24.86 11.59 -24.91
C GLY A 211 25.40 11.07 -26.24
N ASP A 212 24.54 10.47 -27.05
CA ASP A 212 24.89 9.93 -28.38
C ASP A 212 25.32 11.07 -29.35
N ALA A 213 24.73 12.25 -29.23
CA ALA A 213 25.13 13.43 -30.01
C ALA A 213 26.52 13.95 -29.58
N GLY A 214 26.83 13.99 -28.28
CA GLY A 214 28.14 14.42 -27.77
C GLY A 214 29.30 13.53 -28.24
N ASP A 215 29.07 12.22 -28.31
CA ASP A 215 30.07 11.25 -28.79
C ASP A 215 30.33 11.34 -30.31
N ASN A 216 29.31 11.72 -31.10
CA ASN A 216 29.44 11.86 -32.56
C ASN A 216 30.22 13.12 -33.01
N TYR A 217 30.41 14.12 -32.14
CA TYR A 217 31.20 15.32 -32.45
C TYR A 217 32.63 15.28 -31.86
N GLY A 218 33.01 14.20 -31.17
CA GLY A 218 34.33 14.04 -30.52
C GLY A 218 35.42 13.38 -31.38
N CYS A 219 35.09 12.83 -32.54
CA CYS A 219 36.05 12.11 -33.40
C CYS A 219 36.17 12.77 -34.78
N GLY A 220 36.86 13.90 -34.84
CA GLY A 220 37.07 14.57 -36.13
C GLY A 220 37.92 15.82 -36.12
N TYR A 221 38.96 15.92 -35.29
CA TYR A 221 40.09 16.86 -35.51
C TYR A 221 41.26 16.49 -34.57
N ILE A 222 42.09 15.51 -34.96
CA ILE A 222 43.55 15.49 -34.74
C ILE A 222 44.18 14.77 -35.93
#